data_AF-A0A1E7L5A3-F1
#
_entry.id   AF-A0A1E7L5A3-F1
#
_cell.length_a   1.000
_cell.length_b   1.000
_cell.length_c   1.000
_cell.angle_alpha   90.00
_cell.angle_beta   90.00
_cell.angle_gamma   90.00
#
_symmetry.space_group_name_H-M   'P 1'
#
loop_
_entity.id
_entity.type
_entity.pdbx_description
1 polymer ?
#
loop_
_entity_poly.entity_id
_entity_poly.type
_entity_poly.pdbx_seq_one_letter_code
_entity_poly.pdbx_strand_id
1 'polypeptide(L)'
;MSVYQVSCPVRTALTMVEMHVLEGGGFEVEPALWCVLERGHGGLHHTPGQALPAGGGMPSVMVWLRWPDGDAFGPSRELLVLPHCPEQFLEGCDAAEACGLPEGHAGRHGWEFGPPVTSADLPPGWLL
;
A
#
# COMPACT_ATOMS: atom_id res chain seq x y z
N MET A 1 7.24 25.77 5.51
CA MET A 1 7.53 24.40 6.00
C MET A 1 7.36 23.44 4.83
N SER A 2 8.44 22.82 4.36
CA SER A 2 8.34 21.74 3.37
C SER A 2 8.04 20.46 4.13
N VAL A 3 6.83 19.91 3.98
CA VAL A 3 6.61 18.50 4.33
C VAL A 3 7.55 17.68 3.46
N TYR A 4 8.46 16.90 4.05
CA TYR A 4 9.39 16.09 3.29
C TYR A 4 8.58 15.03 2.53
N GLN A 5 8.59 15.11 1.19
CA GLN A 5 7.84 14.15 0.36
C GLN A 5 8.60 12.82 0.32
N VAL A 6 8.03 11.81 0.99
CA VAL A 6 8.64 10.48 1.14
C VAL A 6 8.14 9.49 0.11
N SER A 7 6.85 9.54 -0.23
CA SER A 7 6.28 8.72 -1.28
C SER A 7 6.62 9.27 -2.66
N CYS A 8 6.68 8.38 -3.64
CA CYS A 8 6.84 8.72 -5.04
C CYS A 8 5.79 9.75 -5.49
N PRO A 9 6.19 10.81 -6.22
CA PRO A 9 5.25 11.84 -6.69
C PRO A 9 4.37 11.36 -7.84
N VAL A 10 4.66 10.21 -8.43
CA VAL A 10 3.92 9.71 -9.58
C VAL A 10 2.54 9.26 -9.15
N ARG A 11 1.55 9.64 -9.96
CA ARG A 11 0.15 9.30 -9.78
C ARG A 11 -0.39 8.64 -11.04
N THR A 12 -1.52 8.01 -10.87
CA THR A 12 -2.36 7.45 -11.94
C THR A 12 -3.80 7.89 -11.73
N ALA A 13 -4.62 7.86 -12.77
CA ALA A 13 -6.06 8.05 -12.64
C ALA A 13 -6.80 6.82 -13.15
N LEU A 14 -7.81 6.39 -12.41
CA LEU A 14 -8.61 5.24 -12.79
C LEU A 14 -9.49 5.60 -13.99
N THR A 15 -9.58 4.67 -14.94
CA THR A 15 -10.59 4.73 -16.00
C THR A 15 -11.96 4.41 -15.43
N MET A 16 -13.02 4.81 -16.12
CA MET A 16 -14.40 4.46 -15.71
C MET A 16 -14.62 2.95 -15.58
N VAL A 17 -13.95 2.15 -16.41
CA VAL A 17 -14.03 0.68 -16.35
C VAL A 17 -13.35 0.15 -15.09
N GLU A 18 -12.15 0.63 -14.79
CA GLU A 18 -11.44 0.24 -13.56
C GLU A 18 -12.19 0.69 -12.30
N MET A 19 -12.74 1.92 -12.29
CA MET A 19 -13.55 2.40 -11.18
C MET A 19 -14.73 1.46 -10.92
N HIS A 20 -15.47 1.10 -11.97
CA HIS A 20 -16.60 0.18 -11.86
C HIS A 20 -16.19 -1.21 -11.38
N VAL A 21 -15.06 -1.75 -11.84
CA VAL A 21 -14.55 -3.06 -11.40
C VAL A 21 -14.15 -3.06 -9.93
N LEU A 22 -13.69 -1.92 -9.40
CA LEU A 22 -13.25 -1.78 -8.02
C LEU A 22 -14.39 -1.38 -7.05
N GLU A 23 -15.61 -1.17 -7.55
CA GLU A 23 -16.78 -0.88 -6.71
C GLU A 23 -17.10 -2.05 -5.76
N GLY A 24 -17.56 -1.72 -4.55
CA GLY A 24 -18.05 -2.71 -3.58
C GLY A 24 -16.98 -3.45 -2.78
N GLY A 25 -15.70 -3.03 -2.87
CA GLY A 25 -14.67 -3.51 -1.96
C GLY A 25 -14.58 -2.72 -0.65
N GLY A 26 -13.47 -2.90 0.08
CA GLY A 26 -13.23 -2.34 1.40
C GLY A 26 -12.86 -0.86 1.46
N PHE A 27 -12.52 -0.25 0.32
CA PHE A 27 -12.15 1.16 0.19
C PHE A 27 -13.13 1.92 -0.70
N GLU A 28 -13.27 3.22 -0.42
CA GLU A 28 -13.86 4.17 -1.37
C GLU A 28 -12.96 4.28 -2.61
N VAL A 29 -13.56 4.20 -3.80
CA VAL A 29 -12.81 4.25 -5.06
C VAL A 29 -12.50 5.70 -5.41
N GLU A 30 -11.22 6.08 -5.32
CA GLU A 30 -10.75 7.40 -5.71
C GLU A 30 -10.40 7.47 -7.21
N PRO A 31 -10.74 8.56 -7.91
CA PRO A 31 -10.45 8.70 -9.34
C PRO A 31 -8.95 8.87 -9.63
N ALA A 32 -8.14 9.25 -8.65
CA ALA A 32 -6.70 9.39 -8.77
C ALA A 32 -6.01 8.80 -7.55
N LEU A 33 -4.95 8.03 -7.80
CA LEU A 33 -4.17 7.34 -6.77
C LEU A 33 -2.70 7.66 -6.95
N TRP A 34 -1.94 7.66 -5.86
CA TRP A 34 -0.51 7.95 -5.85
C TRP A 34 0.30 6.69 -5.63
N CYS A 35 1.46 6.60 -6.28
CA CYS A 35 2.40 5.53 -6.01
C CYS A 35 2.81 5.56 -4.53
N VAL A 36 2.64 4.42 -3.86
CA VAL A 36 2.91 4.31 -2.42
C VAL A 36 4.38 4.03 -2.10
N LEU A 37 5.17 3.66 -3.10
CA LEU A 37 6.58 3.34 -2.94
C LEU A 37 7.43 4.58 -2.63
N GLU A 38 8.62 4.35 -2.11
CA GLU A 38 9.54 5.41 -1.69
C GLU A 38 9.98 6.29 -2.87
N ARG A 39 10.13 7.59 -2.63
CA ARG A 39 10.59 8.55 -3.62
C ARG A 39 11.94 8.13 -4.21
N GLY A 40 12.01 8.13 -5.54
CA GLY A 40 13.22 7.76 -6.26
C GLY A 40 13.38 6.25 -6.46
N HIS A 41 12.37 5.44 -6.12
CA HIS A 41 12.35 4.03 -6.48
C HIS A 41 12.46 3.83 -8.00
N GLY A 42 13.11 2.74 -8.41
CA GLY A 42 13.07 2.27 -9.80
C GLY A 42 11.93 1.29 -10.05
N GLY A 43 11.75 0.90 -11.30
CA GLY A 43 10.81 -0.16 -11.69
C GLY A 43 9.37 0.32 -11.80
N LEU A 44 8.42 -0.58 -11.51
CA LEU A 44 6.99 -0.30 -11.66
C LEU A 44 6.46 0.46 -10.44
N HIS A 45 5.54 1.39 -10.69
CA HIS A 45 4.75 2.05 -9.65
C HIS A 45 3.63 1.15 -9.17
N HIS A 46 3.26 1.30 -7.90
CA HIS A 46 2.23 0.50 -7.26
C HIS A 46 1.36 1.37 -6.36
N THR A 47 0.08 1.07 -6.30
CA THR A 47 -0.86 1.59 -5.28
C THR A 47 -1.91 0.52 -4.96
N PRO A 48 -2.40 0.43 -3.72
CA PRO A 48 -3.60 -0.32 -3.44
C PRO A 48 -4.74 0.19 -4.31
N GLY A 49 -5.41 -0.71 -5.03
CA GLY A 49 -6.61 -0.40 -5.81
C GLY A 49 -7.87 -0.70 -5.01
N GLN A 50 -7.96 -1.89 -4.42
CA GLN A 50 -9.11 -2.29 -3.60
C GLN A 50 -8.78 -3.45 -2.65
N ALA A 51 -9.37 -3.44 -1.46
CA ALA A 51 -9.40 -4.61 -0.58
C ALA A 51 -10.65 -5.45 -0.89
N LEU A 52 -10.46 -6.71 -1.28
CA LEU A 52 -11.57 -7.63 -1.48
C LEU A 52 -11.82 -8.43 -0.20
N PRO A 53 -13.08 -8.52 0.27
CA PRO A 53 -13.40 -9.25 1.49
C PRO A 53 -13.17 -10.75 1.32
N ALA A 54 -12.93 -11.44 2.44
CA ALA A 54 -12.89 -12.89 2.46
C ALA A 54 -14.27 -13.47 2.06
N GLY A 55 -14.28 -14.57 1.30
CA GLY A 55 -15.52 -15.17 0.80
C GLY A 55 -15.28 -16.49 0.07
N GLY A 56 -16.27 -17.39 0.11
CA GLY A 56 -16.18 -18.69 -0.59
C GLY A 56 -15.01 -19.58 -0.17
N GLY A 57 -14.49 -19.40 1.05
CA GLY A 57 -13.30 -20.11 1.55
C GLY A 57 -11.96 -19.44 1.19
N MET A 58 -11.97 -18.30 0.49
CA MET A 58 -10.78 -17.53 0.16
C MET A 58 -10.51 -16.44 1.22
N PRO A 59 -9.24 -16.17 1.55
CA PRO A 59 -8.88 -15.05 2.43
C PRO A 59 -9.19 -13.72 1.73
N SER A 60 -9.25 -12.64 2.52
CA SER A 60 -9.26 -11.29 1.97
C SER A 60 -7.96 -11.02 1.21
N VAL A 61 -8.04 -10.29 0.11
CA VAL A 61 -6.87 -9.98 -0.73
C VAL A 61 -6.82 -8.50 -1.07
N MET A 62 -5.60 -7.98 -1.23
CA MET A 62 -5.38 -6.65 -1.78
C MET A 62 -5.21 -6.75 -3.30
N VAL A 63 -6.08 -6.05 -4.04
CA VAL A 63 -5.88 -5.79 -5.46
C VAL A 63 -5.00 -4.56 -5.59
N TRP A 64 -3.92 -4.70 -6.34
CA TRP A 64 -2.96 -3.65 -6.63
C TRP A 64 -3.16 -3.12 -8.04
N LEU A 65 -2.99 -1.82 -8.18
CA LEU A 65 -2.77 -1.19 -9.48
C LEU A 65 -1.27 -1.00 -9.68
N ARG A 66 -0.76 -1.48 -10.82
CA ARG A 66 0.65 -1.45 -11.21
C ARG A 66 0.83 -0.80 -12.58
N TRP A 67 1.82 0.08 -12.73
CA TRP A 67 2.08 0.77 -13.99
C TRP A 67 3.55 1.21 -14.17
N PRO A 68 4.07 1.29 -15.40
CA PRO A 68 5.41 1.81 -15.64
C PRO A 68 5.47 3.34 -15.63
N ASP A 69 6.67 3.88 -15.43
CA ASP A 69 6.96 5.32 -15.57
C ASP A 69 6.44 5.87 -16.90
N GLY A 70 5.78 7.02 -16.85
CA GLY A 70 5.24 7.69 -18.04
C GLY A 70 3.97 7.06 -18.60
N ASP A 71 3.51 5.92 -18.10
CA ASP A 71 2.31 5.23 -18.59
C ASP A 71 1.15 5.23 -17.58
N ALA A 72 0.93 6.38 -16.95
CA ALA A 72 -0.10 6.55 -15.93
C ALA A 72 -1.53 6.25 -16.43
N PHE A 73 -1.76 6.14 -17.74
CA PHE A 73 -3.08 5.93 -18.37
C PHE A 73 -3.11 4.88 -19.48
N GLY A 74 -1.96 4.29 -19.83
CA GLY A 74 -1.90 3.44 -21.02
C GLY A 74 -2.08 1.97 -20.75
N PRO A 75 -1.94 1.16 -21.81
CA PRO A 75 -2.36 -0.24 -21.83
C PRO A 75 -1.43 -1.16 -21.04
N SER A 76 -0.27 -0.69 -20.55
CA SER A 76 0.65 -1.50 -19.74
C SER A 76 0.31 -1.47 -18.25
N ARG A 77 -0.82 -0.86 -17.89
CA ARG A 77 -1.37 -0.88 -16.54
C ARG A 77 -2.04 -2.21 -16.23
N GLU A 78 -1.89 -2.65 -14.99
CA GLU A 78 -2.42 -3.92 -14.53
C GLU A 78 -3.14 -3.76 -13.19
N LEU A 79 -4.34 -4.34 -13.09
CA LEU A 79 -5.02 -4.62 -11.84
C LEU A 79 -4.84 -6.10 -11.51
N LEU A 80 -4.14 -6.39 -10.42
CA LEU A 80 -3.75 -7.75 -10.06
C LEU A 80 -3.60 -7.94 -8.56
N VAL A 81 -3.73 -9.18 -8.11
CA VAL A 81 -3.37 -9.57 -6.74
C VAL A 81 -1.88 -9.91 -6.73
N LEU A 82 -1.15 -9.31 -5.80
CA LEU A 82 0.28 -9.56 -5.59
C LEU A 82 0.49 -10.20 -4.22
N PRO A 83 1.46 -11.13 -4.08
CA PRO A 83 1.91 -11.57 -2.77
C PRO A 83 2.38 -10.40 -1.92
N HIS A 84 2.13 -10.48 -0.62
CA HIS A 84 2.63 -9.49 0.33
C HIS A 84 4.11 -9.70 0.60
N CYS A 85 4.84 -8.60 0.81
CA CYS A 85 6.21 -8.63 1.28
C CYS A 85 6.27 -9.36 2.64
N PRO A 86 7.17 -10.36 2.80
CA PRO A 86 7.27 -11.14 4.03
C PRO A 86 7.96 -10.38 5.17
N GLU A 87 8.61 -9.27 4.85
CA GLU A 87 9.33 -8.45 5.83
C GLU A 87 8.37 -7.82 6.83
N GLN A 88 8.83 -7.75 8.08
CA GLN A 88 8.15 -7.04 9.16
C GLN A 88 8.85 -5.71 9.40
N PHE A 89 8.06 -4.66 9.51
CA PHE A 89 8.51 -3.38 10.01
C PHE A 89 8.58 -3.42 11.53
N LEU A 90 9.63 -2.83 12.11
CA LEU A 90 9.88 -2.81 13.56
C LEU A 90 10.03 -4.20 14.19
N GLU A 91 10.65 -5.15 13.50
CA GLU A 91 10.89 -6.49 14.05
C GLU A 91 11.56 -6.40 15.44
N GLY A 92 10.97 -7.09 16.43
CA GLY A 92 11.42 -7.08 17.82
C GLY A 92 10.81 -5.97 18.69
N CYS A 93 9.94 -5.13 18.15
CA CYS A 93 9.16 -4.15 18.92
C CYS A 93 7.74 -4.65 19.20
N ASP A 94 7.10 -4.09 20.21
CA ASP A 94 5.75 -4.54 20.64
C ASP A 94 4.66 -4.24 19.61
N ALA A 95 4.93 -3.33 18.66
CA ALA A 95 4.09 -3.03 17.51
C ALA A 95 4.78 -3.43 16.18
N ALA A 96 5.38 -4.62 16.12
CA ALA A 96 5.87 -5.15 14.85
C ALA A 96 4.69 -5.33 13.87
N GLU A 97 4.82 -4.76 12.67
CA GLU A 97 3.76 -4.79 11.65
C GLU A 97 4.26 -5.45 10.37
N ALA A 98 3.38 -6.16 9.67
CA ALA A 98 3.72 -6.62 8.32
C ALA A 98 3.89 -5.40 7.39
N CYS A 99 4.89 -5.44 6.50
CA CYS A 99 5.18 -4.33 5.59
C CYS A 99 3.94 -3.86 4.77
N GLY A 100 3.09 -4.80 4.36
CA GLY A 100 1.85 -4.51 3.63
C GLY A 100 2.04 -4.11 2.16
N LEU A 101 3.27 -3.91 1.68
CA LEU A 101 3.59 -3.67 0.26
C LEU A 101 3.75 -4.99 -0.53
N PRO A 102 3.74 -4.97 -1.87
CA PRO A 102 3.96 -6.18 -2.67
C PRO A 102 5.35 -6.79 -2.47
N GLU A 103 5.47 -8.10 -2.57
CA GLU A 103 6.77 -8.79 -2.52
C GLU A 103 7.74 -8.24 -3.58
N GLY A 104 8.98 -7.97 -3.17
CA GLY A 104 10.01 -7.40 -4.05
C GLY A 104 9.83 -5.91 -4.36
N HIS A 105 8.98 -5.18 -3.62
CA HIS A 105 8.86 -3.75 -3.78
C HIS A 105 10.19 -3.02 -3.52
N ALA A 106 10.35 -1.87 -4.15
CA ALA A 106 11.49 -0.99 -3.90
C ALA A 106 11.19 -0.04 -2.72
N GLY A 107 12.25 0.38 -2.03
CA GLY A 107 12.18 1.32 -0.91
C GLY A 107 11.89 0.66 0.43
N ARG A 108 11.56 1.49 1.42
CA ARG A 108 11.32 1.10 2.82
C ARG A 108 10.18 0.09 3.02
N HIS A 109 10.33 -0.74 4.06
CA HIS A 109 9.30 -1.65 4.54
C HIS A 109 8.50 -0.96 5.66
N GLY A 110 7.24 -0.61 5.39
CA GLY A 110 6.34 0.00 6.38
C GLY A 110 5.80 1.37 5.97
N TRP A 111 4.68 1.73 6.59
CA TRP A 111 3.92 2.95 6.32
C TRP A 111 4.21 4.08 7.32
N GLU A 112 4.63 3.69 8.52
CA GLU A 112 4.74 4.62 9.65
C GLU A 112 5.97 5.52 9.57
N PHE A 113 5.83 6.66 10.24
CA PHE A 113 6.91 7.59 10.51
C PHE A 113 7.11 7.65 12.01
N GLY A 114 8.28 7.23 12.48
CA GLY A 114 8.62 7.39 13.89
C GLY A 114 9.64 6.36 14.37
N PRO A 115 10.20 6.57 15.57
CA PRO A 115 10.88 5.50 16.28
C PRO A 115 9.89 4.34 16.56
N PRO A 116 10.39 3.11 16.75
CA PRO A 116 9.53 1.99 17.09
C PRO A 116 8.72 2.26 18.36
N VAL A 117 7.46 1.82 18.39
CA VAL A 117 6.66 1.78 19.62
C VAL A 117 7.20 0.65 20.50
N THR A 118 7.54 1.00 21.74
CA THR A 118 8.05 0.07 22.75
C THR A 118 7.06 -0.07 23.91
N SER A 119 7.30 -1.04 24.78
CA SER A 119 6.57 -1.17 26.05
C SER A 119 6.55 0.09 26.92
N ALA A 120 7.50 1.03 26.72
CA ALA A 120 7.50 2.32 27.41
C ALA A 120 6.41 3.29 26.89
N ASP A 121 5.91 3.07 25.68
CA ASP A 121 4.92 3.89 25.00
C ASP A 121 3.49 3.36 25.18
N LEU A 122 3.34 2.11 25.66
CA LEU A 122 2.03 1.49 25.91
C LEU A 122 1.40 2.04 27.21
N PRO A 123 0.10 2.36 27.21
CA PRO A 123 -0.58 2.73 28.44
C PRO A 123 -0.51 1.55 29.42
N PRO A 124 -0.27 1.80 30.72
CA PRO A 124 -0.21 0.72 31.69
C PRO A 124 -1.54 -0.03 31.74
N GLY A 125 -1.51 -1.35 31.95
CA GLY A 125 -2.67 -2.22 31.76
C GLY A 125 -3.91 -1.95 32.63
N TRP A 126 -3.88 -0.98 33.54
CA TRP A 126 -5.05 -0.47 34.26
C TRP A 126 -5.82 0.62 33.49
N LEU A 127 -5.30 1.08 32.35
CA LEU A 127 -5.94 2.02 31.41
C LEU A 127 -6.59 1.35 30.20
N LEU A 128 -6.41 0.03 30.03
CA LEU A 128 -6.99 -0.79 28.96
C LEU A 128 -8.24 -1.52 29.48
#